data_AF-A0A9N7YJ39-F1
#
_entry.id   AF-A0A9N7YJ39-F1
#
_cell.length_a   1.000
_cell.length_b   1.000
_cell.length_c   1.000
_cell.angle_alpha   90.00
_cell.angle_beta   90.00
_cell.angle_gamma   90.00
#
_symmetry.space_group_name_H-M   'P 1'
#
loop_
_entity.id
_entity.type
_entity.pdbx_description
1 polymer ?
#
loop_
_entity_poly.entity_id
_entity_poly.type
_entity_poly.pdbx_seq_one_letter_code
_entity_poly.pdbx_strand_id
1 'polypeptide(L)'
;MMEASSHSRGGRGLWNKPRVTAYSKQTQDMLRLMMLESKLTNLQRKHINESLRNGTSLPLPPDPKLLPSPTQPKTSKSVQRRLPSRPQRRSAEACCSGNSYSREKFCPTATRDLEKEKRRLQNIMATGEEEPTSAPSPNVHNMLDPRSGGERPVSGGSG
;
A
#
# COMPACT_ATOMS: atom_id res chain seq x y z
N MET A 1 19.04 69.95 -35.54
CA MET A 1 19.76 68.66 -35.59
C MET A 1 19.50 67.93 -34.30
N MET A 2 19.10 66.66 -34.40
CA MET A 2 18.91 65.73 -33.28
C MET A 2 20.24 65.41 -32.59
N GLU A 3 20.21 65.17 -31.28
CA GLU A 3 21.20 64.31 -30.61
C GLU A 3 20.51 63.53 -29.48
N ALA A 4 20.97 62.30 -29.28
CA ALA A 4 20.25 61.19 -28.69
C ALA A 4 20.33 61.17 -27.16
N SER A 5 19.27 60.68 -26.50
CA SER A 5 19.36 60.20 -25.12
C SER A 5 19.00 58.73 -25.07
N SER A 6 20.05 57.93 -24.98
CA SER A 6 20.03 56.50 -24.70
C SER A 6 19.72 56.28 -23.22
N HIS A 7 18.64 55.58 -22.87
CA HIS A 7 18.59 54.85 -21.60
C HIS A 7 18.18 53.39 -21.81
N SER A 8 19.05 52.55 -21.26
CA SER A 8 19.17 51.12 -21.40
C SER A 8 18.00 50.33 -20.81
N ARG A 9 17.61 49.27 -21.55
CA ARG A 9 17.11 47.94 -21.14
C ARG A 9 16.61 47.81 -19.69
N GLY A 10 15.30 47.72 -19.55
CA GLY A 10 14.64 46.91 -18.53
C GLY A 10 14.02 45.67 -19.20
N GLY A 11 14.78 44.58 -19.29
CA GLY A 11 14.30 43.32 -19.89
C GLY A 11 13.14 42.73 -19.10
N ARG A 12 11.91 42.90 -19.60
CA ARG A 12 10.76 42.08 -19.20
C ARG A 12 10.50 41.10 -20.33
N GLY A 13 10.95 39.87 -20.13
CA GLY A 13 10.90 38.82 -21.14
C GLY A 13 9.46 38.52 -21.60
N LEU A 14 9.37 38.01 -22.83
CA LEU A 14 8.20 37.53 -23.57
C LEU A 14 7.36 36.44 -22.85
N TRP A 15 7.70 36.10 -21.60
CA TRP A 15 7.11 35.03 -20.80
C TRP A 15 6.39 35.52 -19.54
N ASN A 16 6.07 36.82 -19.42
CA ASN A 16 5.11 37.26 -18.42
C ASN A 16 3.69 36.91 -18.89
N LYS A 17 3.28 35.66 -18.68
CA LYS A 17 1.85 35.37 -18.57
C LYS A 17 1.38 36.09 -17.29
N PRO A 18 0.31 36.92 -17.32
CA PRO A 18 -0.28 37.37 -16.07
C PRO A 18 -0.61 36.11 -15.27
N ARG A 19 0.00 35.96 -14.09
CA ARG A 19 -0.37 34.87 -13.19
C ARG A 19 -1.87 35.00 -12.99
N VAL A 20 -2.61 33.97 -13.40
CA VAL A 20 -4.06 33.97 -13.30
C VAL A 20 -4.41 34.33 -11.87
N THR A 21 -5.27 35.34 -11.72
CA THR A 21 -5.67 35.91 -10.44
C THR A 21 -6.05 34.79 -9.47
N ALA A 22 -5.33 34.70 -8.35
CA ALA A 22 -5.61 33.70 -7.34
C ALA A 22 -7.07 33.84 -6.86
N TYR A 23 -7.76 32.71 -6.69
CA TYR A 23 -9.11 32.69 -6.15
C TYR A 23 -9.18 33.45 -4.82
N SER A 24 -10.19 34.32 -4.66
CA SER A 24 -10.40 35.05 -3.40
C SER A 24 -10.60 34.06 -2.23
N LYS A 25 -10.26 34.48 -1.01
CA LYS A 25 -10.44 33.63 0.18
C LYS A 25 -11.88 33.18 0.36
N GLN A 26 -12.83 34.11 0.18
CA GLN A 26 -14.26 33.83 0.22
C GLN A 26 -14.66 32.74 -0.81
N THR A 27 -14.14 32.82 -2.03
CA THR A 27 -14.41 31.81 -3.08
C THR A 27 -13.80 30.45 -2.74
N GLN A 28 -12.59 30.42 -2.17
CA GLN A 28 -11.94 29.17 -1.74
C GLN A 28 -12.73 28.47 -0.65
N ASP A 29 -13.22 29.21 0.34
CA ASP A 29 -13.97 28.65 1.46
C ASP A 29 -15.36 28.15 1.02
N MET A 30 -16.03 28.89 0.13
CA MET A 30 -17.26 28.43 -0.51
C MET A 30 -17.06 27.09 -1.25
N LEU A 31 -16.00 26.98 -2.06
CA LEU A 31 -15.67 25.76 -2.79
C LEU A 31 -15.40 24.57 -1.85
N ARG A 32 -14.71 24.79 -0.74
CA ARG A 32 -14.49 23.74 0.27
C ARG A 32 -15.80 23.25 0.88
N LEU A 33 -16.72 24.16 1.21
CA LEU A 33 -18.02 23.79 1.77
C LEU A 33 -18.82 22.94 0.77
N MET A 34 -18.87 23.36 -0.50
CA MET A 34 -19.52 22.58 -1.56
C MET A 34 -18.89 21.20 -1.74
N MET A 35 -17.56 21.09 -1.68
CA MET A 35 -16.86 19.79 -1.77
C MET A 35 -17.22 18.85 -0.62
N LEU A 36 -17.44 19.38 0.58
CA LEU A 36 -17.83 18.60 1.76
C LEU A 36 -19.29 18.14 1.68
N GLU A 37 -20.19 19.03 1.28
CA GLU A 37 -21.62 18.76 1.15
C GLU A 37 -21.92 17.78 -0.01
N SER A 38 -21.21 17.92 -1.13
CA SER A 38 -21.45 17.15 -2.36
C SER A 38 -20.83 15.74 -2.36
N LYS A 39 -20.20 15.30 -1.26
CA LYS A 39 -19.56 13.97 -1.11
C LYS A 39 -18.68 13.55 -2.31
N LEU A 40 -17.83 14.45 -2.81
CA LEU A 40 -16.99 14.20 -3.99
C LEU A 40 -15.99 13.05 -3.78
N THR A 41 -15.67 12.34 -4.87
CA THR A 41 -14.61 11.32 -4.86
C THR A 41 -13.23 11.93 -4.61
N ASN A 42 -12.28 11.13 -4.10
CA ASN A 42 -10.90 11.59 -3.86
C ASN A 42 -10.23 12.20 -5.10
N LEU A 43 -10.51 11.64 -6.29
CA LEU A 43 -9.95 12.12 -7.55
C LEU A 43 -10.50 13.50 -7.93
N GLN A 44 -11.81 13.71 -7.80
CA GLN A 44 -12.46 15.00 -8.03
C GLN A 44 -11.94 16.06 -7.04
N ARG A 45 -11.81 15.69 -5.76
CA ARG A 45 -11.26 16.57 -4.72
C ARG A 45 -9.84 17.00 -5.03
N LYS A 46 -8.99 16.06 -5.46
CA LYS A 46 -7.62 16.35 -5.88
C LYS A 46 -7.61 17.32 -7.07
N HIS A 47 -8.44 17.08 -8.08
CA HIS A 47 -8.47 17.92 -9.27
C HIS A 47 -8.91 19.37 -8.96
N ILE A 48 -9.95 19.56 -8.15
CA ILE A 48 -10.42 20.90 -7.74
C ILE A 48 -9.35 21.63 -6.92
N ASN A 49 -8.69 20.95 -5.99
CA ASN A 49 -7.63 21.55 -5.19
C ASN A 49 -6.43 21.99 -6.04
N GLU A 50 -6.05 21.18 -7.04
CA GLU A 50 -4.99 21.57 -7.98
C GLU A 50 -5.38 22.83 -8.75
N SER A 51 -6.63 22.93 -9.21
CA SER A 51 -7.12 24.15 -9.88
C SER A 51 -7.09 25.38 -8.97
N LEU A 52 -7.48 25.22 -7.70
CA LEU A 52 -7.43 26.29 -6.70
C LEU A 52 -6.00 26.79 -6.43
N ARG A 53 -5.00 25.90 -6.42
CA ARG A 53 -3.60 26.26 -6.19
C ARG A 53 -2.95 26.91 -7.41
N ASN A 54 -3.28 26.43 -8.60
CA ASN A 54 -2.67 26.88 -9.85
C ASN A 54 -3.39 28.08 -10.46
N GLY A 55 -4.54 28.47 -9.88
CA GLY A 55 -5.38 29.56 -10.40
C GLY A 55 -6.02 29.21 -11.75
N THR A 56 -6.08 27.94 -12.13
CA THR A 56 -6.74 27.53 -13.38
C THR A 56 -8.25 27.52 -13.18
N SER A 57 -9.02 27.74 -14.25
CA SER A 57 -10.49 27.70 -14.19
C SER A 57 -11.00 26.38 -13.61
N LEU A 58 -12.11 26.44 -12.88
CA LEU A 58 -12.76 25.24 -12.36
C LEU A 58 -13.19 24.32 -13.52
N PRO A 59 -13.13 22.98 -13.32
CA PRO A 59 -13.58 22.05 -14.33
C PRO A 59 -15.07 22.27 -14.60
N LEU A 60 -15.41 22.57 -15.85
CA LEU A 60 -16.80 22.62 -16.27
C LEU A 60 -17.37 21.19 -16.21
N PRO A 61 -18.58 20.97 -15.68
CA PRO A 61 -19.24 19.68 -15.83
C PRO A 61 -19.26 19.32 -17.32
N PRO A 62 -18.97 18.06 -17.69
CA PRO A 62 -19.02 17.64 -19.07
C PRO A 62 -20.41 17.93 -19.63
N ASP A 63 -20.48 18.65 -20.74
CA ASP A 63 -21.73 18.89 -21.44
C ASP A 63 -22.40 17.53 -21.71
N PRO A 64 -23.63 17.27 -21.23
CA PRO A 64 -24.26 15.96 -21.38
C PRO A 64 -24.51 15.58 -22.84
N LYS A 65 -24.40 16.53 -23.77
CA LYS A 65 -24.58 16.34 -25.22
C LYS A 65 -23.27 16.20 -26.01
N LEU A 66 -22.11 16.41 -25.39
CA LEU A 66 -20.81 16.37 -26.07
C LEU A 66 -19.82 15.51 -25.28
N LEU A 67 -20.20 14.30 -24.88
CA LEU A 67 -19.21 13.26 -24.59
C LEU A 67 -18.69 12.74 -25.94
N PRO A 68 -17.49 13.10 -26.44
CA PRO A 68 -16.84 12.23 -27.41
C PRO A 68 -16.32 11.02 -26.63
N SER A 69 -16.54 9.83 -27.17
CA SER A 69 -15.88 8.62 -26.69
C SER A 69 -14.38 8.87 -26.46
N PRO A 70 -13.80 8.48 -25.31
CA PRO A 70 -12.45 8.88 -24.93
C PRO A 70 -11.42 8.30 -25.91
N THR A 71 -10.64 9.17 -26.57
CA THR A 71 -9.52 8.79 -27.44
C THR A 71 -8.20 9.27 -26.80
N GLN A 72 -7.26 8.36 -26.55
CA GLN A 72 -6.01 8.61 -25.80
C GLN A 72 -4.81 9.10 -26.66
N PRO A 73 -3.85 9.85 -26.09
CA PRO A 73 -2.63 10.35 -26.76
C PRO A 73 -1.42 9.39 -26.76
N LYS A 74 -0.49 9.63 -27.70
CA LYS A 74 0.65 8.79 -28.14
C LYS A 74 1.83 8.77 -27.14
N THR A 75 2.49 7.61 -27.04
CA THR A 75 3.36 7.17 -25.93
C THR A 75 4.83 7.61 -26.03
N SER A 76 5.37 8.17 -24.94
CA SER A 76 6.80 8.15 -24.62
C SER A 76 7.23 6.72 -24.25
N LYS A 77 8.45 6.31 -24.63
CA LYS A 77 9.03 5.01 -24.27
C LYS A 77 9.45 5.00 -22.79
N SER A 78 8.47 5.14 -21.90
CA SER A 78 8.58 4.65 -20.54
C SER A 78 8.62 3.13 -20.63
N VAL A 79 9.58 2.48 -19.98
CA VAL A 79 9.43 1.07 -19.61
C VAL A 79 8.33 1.04 -18.55
N GLN A 80 7.10 1.27 -18.99
CA GLN A 80 5.91 0.90 -18.24
C GLN A 80 6.07 -0.59 -18.08
N ARG A 81 6.32 -1.02 -16.83
CA ARG A 81 5.99 -2.38 -16.39
C ARG A 81 4.53 -2.55 -16.76
N ARG A 82 4.27 -3.07 -17.97
CA ARG A 82 2.93 -3.11 -18.54
C ARG A 82 2.15 -4.04 -17.65
N LEU A 83 1.36 -3.44 -16.76
CA LEU A 83 0.37 -4.20 -16.03
C LEU A 83 -0.49 -4.88 -17.09
N PRO A 84 -0.72 -6.19 -16.96
CA PRO A 84 -1.41 -6.93 -17.99
C PRO A 84 -2.76 -6.25 -18.25
N SER A 85 -2.93 -5.75 -19.48
CA SER A 85 -4.13 -5.03 -19.91
C SER A 85 -5.40 -5.88 -19.86
N ARG A 86 -5.23 -7.20 -19.69
CA ARG A 86 -6.29 -8.18 -19.52
C ARG A 86 -5.95 -9.05 -18.31
N PRO A 87 -6.95 -9.48 -17.53
CA PRO A 87 -6.74 -10.52 -16.54
C PRO A 87 -6.13 -11.76 -17.24
N GLN A 88 -4.89 -12.11 -16.88
CA GLN A 88 -4.18 -13.27 -17.42
C GLN A 88 -4.05 -14.32 -16.33
N ARG A 89 -4.28 -15.59 -16.67
CA ARG A 89 -4.03 -16.72 -15.76
C ARG A 89 -2.51 -16.80 -15.48
N ARG A 90 -2.15 -17.03 -14.22
CA ARG A 90 -0.75 -17.31 -13.84
C ARG A 90 -0.32 -18.66 -14.42
N SER A 91 0.97 -18.82 -14.71
CA SER A 91 1.53 -20.12 -15.10
C SER A 91 1.44 -21.11 -13.93
N ALA A 92 1.46 -22.42 -14.22
CA ALA A 92 1.43 -23.45 -13.18
C ALA A 92 2.57 -23.27 -12.17
N GLU A 93 3.78 -23.00 -12.66
CA GLU A 93 4.96 -22.73 -11.82
C GLU A 93 4.78 -21.50 -10.93
N ALA A 94 4.20 -20.41 -11.44
CA ALA A 94 3.94 -19.19 -10.67
C ALA A 94 2.78 -19.37 -9.68
N CYS A 95 1.86 -20.30 -9.91
CA CYS A 95 0.88 -20.71 -8.90
C CYS A 95 1.58 -21.50 -7.81
N CYS A 96 2.38 -22.51 -8.18
CA CYS A 96 3.06 -23.40 -7.25
C CYS A 96 4.26 -22.75 -6.54
N SER A 97 4.71 -21.58 -6.97
CA SER A 97 5.83 -20.88 -6.33
C SER A 97 5.49 -20.50 -4.89
N GLY A 98 6.37 -20.87 -3.96
CA GLY A 98 6.20 -20.64 -2.53
C GLY A 98 5.74 -21.88 -1.78
N ASN A 99 5.17 -21.69 -0.59
CA ASN A 99 4.72 -22.76 0.30
C ASN A 99 3.19 -22.89 0.37
N SER A 100 2.44 -22.18 -0.50
CA SER A 100 0.97 -22.09 -0.42
C SER A 100 0.24 -23.43 -0.57
N TYR A 101 0.88 -24.41 -1.21
CA TYR A 101 0.34 -25.76 -1.39
C TYR A 101 0.94 -26.78 -0.40
N SER A 102 1.90 -26.38 0.41
CA SER A 102 2.50 -27.23 1.43
C SER A 102 1.57 -27.26 2.64
N ARG A 103 1.06 -28.44 2.98
CA ARG A 103 0.25 -28.62 4.18
C ARG A 103 1.17 -28.68 5.40
N GLU A 104 0.79 -27.95 6.45
CA GLU A 104 1.45 -28.10 7.75
C GLU A 104 1.36 -29.56 8.20
N LYS A 105 2.48 -30.08 8.71
CA LYS A 105 2.50 -31.42 9.28
C LYS A 105 1.70 -31.37 10.57
N PHE A 106 0.73 -32.26 10.71
CA PHE A 106 0.06 -32.43 11.99
C PHE A 106 1.09 -32.89 13.02
N CYS A 107 1.26 -32.09 14.06
CA CYS A 107 2.07 -32.41 15.22
C CYS A 107 1.10 -32.70 16.37
N PRO A 108 0.81 -33.98 16.67
CA PRO A 108 0.00 -34.31 17.83
C PRO A 108 0.66 -33.72 19.08
N THR A 109 -0.08 -32.87 19.81
CA THR A 109 0.34 -32.43 21.14
C THR A 109 0.39 -33.64 22.06
N ALA A 110 1.33 -33.67 23.01
CA ALA A 110 1.37 -34.68 24.06
C ALA A 110 -0.02 -34.80 24.70
N THR A 111 -0.60 -36.00 24.64
CA THR A 111 -1.91 -36.30 25.24
C THR A 111 -1.81 -36.05 26.74
N ARG A 112 -2.76 -35.31 27.30
CA ARG A 112 -2.87 -35.17 28.76
C ARG A 112 -3.16 -36.53 29.36
N ASP A 113 -2.59 -36.80 30.53
CA ASP A 113 -2.89 -38.00 31.31
C ASP A 113 -4.41 -38.08 31.61
N LEU A 114 -5.06 -39.10 31.04
CA LEU A 114 -6.51 -39.27 31.11
C LEU A 114 -6.96 -39.65 32.53
N GLU A 115 -6.17 -40.44 33.24
CA GLU A 115 -6.42 -40.83 34.63
C GLU A 115 -6.34 -39.60 35.55
N LYS A 116 -5.40 -38.69 35.31
CA LYS A 116 -5.30 -37.43 36.04
C LYS A 116 -6.52 -36.54 35.80
N GLU A 117 -6.95 -36.37 34.55
CA GLU A 117 -8.12 -35.53 34.22
C GLU A 117 -9.42 -36.14 34.76
N LYS A 118 -9.56 -37.48 34.68
CA LYS A 118 -10.71 -38.19 35.25
C LYS A 118 -10.82 -37.97 36.77
N ARG A 119 -9.69 -38.06 37.50
CA ARG A 119 -9.65 -37.80 38.94
C ARG A 119 -10.00 -36.35 39.26
N ARG A 120 -9.47 -35.40 38.50
CA ARG A 120 -9.78 -33.97 38.64
C ARG A 120 -11.28 -33.71 38.54
N LEU A 121 -11.93 -34.23 37.49
CA LEU A 121 -13.37 -34.08 37.29
C LEU A 121 -14.18 -34.78 38.38
N GLN A 122 -13.76 -35.98 38.80
CA GLN A 122 -14.42 -36.69 39.90
C GLN A 122 -14.41 -35.86 41.19
N ASN A 123 -13.29 -35.23 41.53
CA ASN A 123 -13.17 -34.39 42.73
C ASN A 123 -14.05 -33.14 42.65
N ILE A 124 -14.07 -32.48 41.47
CA ILE A 124 -14.94 -31.33 41.24
C ILE A 124 -16.42 -31.73 41.37
N MET A 125 -16.83 -32.86 40.81
CA MET A 125 -18.22 -33.33 40.88
C MET A 125 -18.62 -33.79 42.29
N ALA A 126 -17.69 -34.39 43.03
CA ALA A 126 -17.98 -34.94 44.35
C ALA A 126 -17.93 -33.87 45.45
N THR A 127 -16.99 -32.94 45.38
CA THR A 127 -16.65 -32.03 46.50
C THR A 127 -16.68 -30.55 46.09
N GLY A 128 -16.67 -30.25 44.79
CA GLY A 128 -16.66 -28.87 44.27
C GLY A 128 -15.27 -28.24 44.17
N GLU A 129 -14.22 -28.94 44.63
CA GLU A 129 -12.86 -28.42 44.76
C GLU A 129 -11.88 -29.14 43.82
N GLU A 130 -10.90 -28.40 43.29
CA GLU A 130 -9.81 -28.93 42.48
C GLU A 130 -8.60 -29.27 43.39
N GLU A 131 -8.07 -30.49 43.31
CA GLU A 131 -6.86 -30.89 44.05
C GLU A 131 -5.65 -30.00 43.68
N PRO A 132 -4.81 -29.57 44.65
CA PRO A 132 -3.64 -28.75 44.36
C PRO A 132 -2.61 -29.55 43.56
N THR A 133 -2.52 -29.26 42.25
CA THR A 133 -1.43 -29.73 41.40
C THR A 133 -0.10 -29.20 41.95
N SER A 134 0.80 -30.10 42.36
CA SER A 134 2.18 -29.73 42.64
C SER A 134 2.83 -29.13 41.37
N ALA A 135 3.66 -28.11 41.59
CA ALA A 135 4.06 -27.05 40.67
C ALA A 135 4.30 -27.41 39.18
N PRO A 136 3.99 -26.48 38.25
CA PRO A 136 4.34 -26.64 36.84
C PRO A 136 5.85 -26.54 36.65
N SER A 137 6.47 -27.61 36.15
CA SER A 137 7.83 -27.54 35.60
C SER A 137 7.82 -26.67 34.33
N PRO A 138 8.79 -25.76 34.13
CA PRO A 138 8.85 -24.97 32.91
C PRO A 138 9.20 -25.87 31.73
N ASN A 139 8.22 -26.04 30.84
CA ASN A 139 8.38 -26.72 29.57
C ASN A 139 9.29 -25.86 28.67
N VAL A 140 10.54 -26.29 28.50
CA VAL A 140 11.50 -25.71 27.57
C VAL A 140 11.02 -25.97 26.14
N HIS A 141 10.21 -25.04 25.63
CA HIS A 141 9.80 -25.02 24.24
C HIS A 141 11.03 -24.96 23.33
N ASN A 142 11.20 -26.00 22.52
CA ASN A 142 12.02 -26.13 21.32
C ASN A 142 12.64 -24.81 20.81
N MET A 143 13.93 -24.60 21.07
CA MET A 143 14.77 -23.82 20.16
C MET A 143 15.36 -24.76 19.11
N LEU A 144 14.75 -24.79 17.92
CA LEU A 144 15.46 -25.16 16.70
C LEU A 144 15.92 -23.87 16.03
N ASP A 145 17.23 -23.60 16.10
CA ASP A 145 17.93 -22.75 15.13
C ASP A 145 18.59 -23.68 14.10
N PRO A 146 18.09 -23.79 12.84
CA PRO A 146 18.85 -24.37 11.76
C PRO A 146 19.56 -23.24 11.01
N ARG A 147 20.62 -22.70 11.62
CA ARG A 147 21.57 -21.84 10.90
C ARG A 147 22.96 -22.42 10.98
N SER A 148 23.18 -23.51 10.25
CA SER A 148 24.51 -23.94 9.82
C SER A 148 24.46 -24.26 8.33
N GLY A 149 24.78 -23.25 7.53
CA GLY A 149 25.10 -23.36 6.11
C GLY A 149 26.55 -22.92 5.92
N GLY A 150 27.29 -23.69 5.10
CA GLY A 150 28.74 -23.57 4.90
C GLY A 150 29.46 -24.41 5.94
N GLU A 151 30.30 -25.39 5.61
CA GLU A 151 31.46 -25.25 4.73
C GLU A 151 31.78 -26.58 4.01
N ARG A 152 32.14 -26.50 2.73
CA ARG A 152 33.01 -27.47 2.07
C ARG A 152 34.28 -26.74 1.67
N PRO A 153 35.44 -27.25 2.08
CA PRO A 153 36.53 -27.36 1.12
C PRO A 153 37.03 -28.82 1.06
N VAL A 154 36.94 -29.41 -0.13
CA VAL A 154 37.68 -30.61 -0.48
C VAL A 154 39.12 -30.18 -0.77
N SER A 155 39.99 -30.30 0.22
CA SER A 155 41.44 -30.17 0.04
C SER A 155 42.00 -31.51 -0.46
N GLY A 156 42.69 -31.44 -1.60
CA GLY A 156 43.35 -32.58 -2.24
C GLY A 156 44.45 -33.19 -1.37
N GLY A 157 44.66 -34.49 -1.57
CA GLY A 157 45.81 -35.23 -1.08
C GLY A 157 46.44 -35.98 -2.25
N SER A 158 47.60 -35.51 -2.68
CA SER A 158 48.56 -36.26 -3.49
C SER A 158 49.20 -37.36 -2.64
N GLY A 159 49.45 -38.51 -3.26
CA GLY A 159 50.20 -39.64 -2.70
C GLY A 159 50.13 -40.82 -3.64
#